data_AF-A0A2M7JUH6-F1
#
_entry.id   AF-A0A2M7JUH6-F1
#
_cell.length_a   1.000
_cell.length_b   1.000
_cell.length_c   1.000
_cell.angle_alpha   90.00
_cell.angle_beta   90.00
_cell.angle_gamma   90.00
#
_symmetry.space_group_name_H-M   'P 1'
#
loop_
_entity.id
_entity.type
_entity.pdbx_description
1 polymer ?
#
loop_
_entity_poly.entity_id
_entity_poly.type
_entity_poly.pdbx_seq_one_letter_code
_entity_poly.pdbx_strand_id
1 'polypeptide(L)'
;MVDQITIDMKKFLKDHPRLKYIFFGGKGGVGKTVMAGAAALWSAKQGKKTLLASTNPVHSLSNLLEKDVFGKAAVVCDEEKCYAFEIDTKDTIERSKREIREKINWFLKFADITTKAEDFIESATMNPAFE
;
A
#
# COMPACT_ATOMS: atom_id res chain seq x y z
N MET A 1 -1.60 33.25 4.70
CA MET A 1 -1.78 32.75 6.07
C MET A 1 -1.71 31.23 6.00
N VAL A 2 -0.79 30.63 6.74
CA VAL A 2 -0.69 29.16 6.81
C VAL A 2 -1.77 28.70 7.77
N ASP A 3 -2.69 27.85 7.31
CA ASP A 3 -3.67 27.21 8.20
C ASP A 3 -2.92 26.43 9.29
N GLN A 4 -2.95 26.94 10.52
CA GLN A 4 -2.37 26.26 11.66
C GLN A 4 -3.24 25.06 12.01
N ILE A 5 -2.66 23.87 11.98
CA ILE A 5 -3.29 22.66 12.50
C ILE A 5 -3.31 22.77 14.03
N THR A 6 -4.46 23.12 14.59
CA THR A 6 -4.65 23.29 16.04
C THR A 6 -5.26 22.07 16.73
N ILE A 7 -5.76 21.11 15.96
CA ILE A 7 -6.45 19.91 16.45
C ILE A 7 -5.56 18.69 16.19
N ASP A 8 -5.24 17.94 17.24
CA ASP A 8 -4.54 16.68 17.10
C ASP A 8 -5.47 15.55 16.59
N MET A 9 -4.85 14.51 16.03
CA MET A 9 -5.60 13.40 15.43
C MET A 9 -6.46 12.63 16.44
N LYS A 10 -6.05 12.55 17.72
CA LYS A 10 -6.82 11.86 18.76
C LYS A 10 -8.11 12.62 19.06
N LYS A 11 -8.04 13.95 19.19
CA LYS A 11 -9.19 14.82 19.37
C LYS A 11 -10.13 14.72 18.18
N PHE A 12 -9.60 14.83 16.96
CA PHE A 12 -10.41 14.71 15.74
C PHE A 12 -11.17 13.38 15.69
N LEU A 13 -10.52 12.25 15.98
CA LEU A 13 -11.18 10.92 15.95
C LEU A 13 -12.23 10.75 17.05
N LYS A 14 -12.02 11.35 18.23
CA LYS A 14 -13.01 11.35 19.32
C LYS A 14 -14.25 12.18 18.97
N ASP A 15 -14.04 13.34 18.34
CA ASP A 15 -15.11 14.25 17.94
C ASP A 15 -15.92 13.68 16.75
N HIS A 16 -15.38 12.69 16.02
CA HIS A 16 -16.01 12.01 14.90
C HIS A 16 -16.19 10.49 15.14
N PRO A 17 -17.02 10.07 16.12
CA PRO A 17 -17.12 8.66 16.51
C PRO A 17 -17.64 7.75 15.39
N ARG A 18 -18.41 8.30 14.44
CA ARG A 18 -18.99 7.59 13.29
C ARG A 18 -18.02 7.43 12.10
N LEU A 19 -16.82 8.00 12.16
CA LEU A 19 -15.84 7.85 11.09
C LEU A 19 -15.43 6.39 10.94
N LYS A 20 -15.61 5.84 9.73
CA LYS A 20 -15.35 4.42 9.40
C LYS A 20 -14.10 4.20 8.56
N TYR A 21 -13.71 5.19 7.76
CA TYR A 21 -12.61 5.07 6.80
C TYR A 21 -11.61 6.19 7.02
N ILE A 22 -10.33 5.82 7.10
CA ILE A 22 -9.19 6.73 7.24
C ILE A 22 -8.17 6.31 6.20
N PHE A 23 -7.84 7.21 5.28
CA PHE A 23 -6.89 6.96 4.21
C PHE A 23 -5.58 7.70 4.47
N PHE A 24 -4.46 7.00 4.32
CA PHE A 24 -3.12 7.56 4.48
C PHE A 24 -2.46 7.67 3.11
N GLY A 25 -2.42 8.90 2.57
CA GLY A 25 -1.81 9.22 1.27
C GLY A 25 -0.51 10.02 1.40
N GLY A 26 0.32 9.99 0.36
CA GLY A 26 1.59 10.75 0.32
C GLY A 26 2.71 10.03 -0.45
N LYS A 27 3.78 10.74 -0.78
CA LYS A 27 4.94 10.20 -1.52
C LYS A 27 5.73 9.17 -0.69
N GLY A 28 6.58 8.36 -1.32
CA GLY A 28 7.38 7.32 -0.65
C GLY A 28 8.21 7.89 0.52
N GLY A 29 8.40 7.10 1.58
CA GLY A 29 9.30 7.46 2.70
C GLY A 29 8.75 8.41 3.78
N VAL A 30 7.51 8.91 3.67
CA VAL A 30 6.94 9.86 4.66
C VAL A 30 6.28 9.22 5.89
N GLY A 31 6.46 7.90 6.10
CA GLY A 31 5.93 7.21 7.29
C GLY A 31 4.45 6.80 7.25
N LYS A 32 3.83 6.74 6.07
CA LYS A 32 2.39 6.42 5.91
C LYS A 32 1.98 5.10 6.59
N THR A 33 2.74 4.03 6.35
CA THR A 33 2.44 2.69 6.87
C THR A 33 2.48 2.68 8.40
N VAL A 34 3.48 3.36 8.99
CA VAL A 34 3.61 3.50 10.44
C VAL A 34 2.42 4.27 11.02
N MET A 35 2.05 5.39 10.42
CA MET A 35 0.91 6.19 10.88
C MET A 35 -0.43 5.46 10.75
N ALA A 36 -0.61 4.69 9.68
CA ALA A 36 -1.78 3.82 9.49
C ALA A 36 -1.84 2.73 10.57
N GLY A 37 -0.71 2.09 10.87
CA GLY A 37 -0.57 1.12 11.96
C GLY A 37 -0.94 1.71 13.32
N ALA A 38 -0.38 2.88 13.65
CA ALA A 38 -0.65 3.58 14.91
C ALA A 38 -2.13 3.96 15.06
N ALA A 39 -2.75 4.49 13.99
CA ALA A 39 -4.17 4.85 14.01
C ALA A 39 -5.09 3.63 14.13
N ALA A 40 -4.75 2.52 13.48
CA ALA A 40 -5.50 1.27 13.58
C ALA A 40 -5.45 0.69 14.99
N LEU A 41 -4.24 0.58 15.56
CA LEU A 41 -4.05 0.10 16.94
C LEU A 41 -4.77 0.99 17.95
N TRP A 42 -4.67 2.32 17.82
CA TRP A 42 -5.38 3.24 18.69
C TRP A 42 -6.90 3.04 18.61
N SER A 43 -7.44 2.90 17.40
CA SER A 43 -8.89 2.70 17.18
C SER A 43 -9.37 1.38 17.79
N ALA A 44 -8.59 0.32 17.65
CA ALA A 44 -8.87 -0.98 18.26
C ALA A 44 -8.90 -0.91 19.79
N LYS A 45 -7.92 -0.22 20.39
CA LYS A 45 -7.87 0.06 21.84
C LYS A 45 -9.05 0.90 22.34
N GLN A 46 -9.73 1.66 21.47
CA GLN A 46 -10.99 2.34 21.81
C GLN A 46 -12.22 1.42 21.67
N GLY A 47 -12.02 0.12 21.46
CA GLY A 47 -13.06 -0.89 21.34
C GLY A 47 -13.64 -1.06 19.95
N LYS A 48 -13.12 -0.36 18.93
CA LYS A 48 -13.60 -0.46 17.54
C LYS A 48 -13.02 -1.70 16.85
N LYS A 49 -13.85 -2.47 16.16
CA LYS A 49 -13.37 -3.53 15.26
C LYS A 49 -12.69 -2.88 14.04
N THR A 50 -11.37 -3.01 13.95
CA THR A 50 -10.53 -2.19 13.08
C THR A 50 -9.76 -3.06 12.10
N LEU A 51 -9.80 -2.71 10.82
CA LEU A 51 -9.02 -3.34 9.75
C LEU A 51 -8.01 -2.34 9.20
N LEU A 52 -6.74 -2.70 9.24
CA LEU A 52 -5.63 -2.04 8.59
C LEU A 52 -5.38 -2.73 7.25
N ALA A 53 -5.70 -2.06 6.14
CA ALA A 53 -5.52 -2.62 4.81
C ALA A 53 -4.44 -1.85 4.03
N SER A 54 -3.57 -2.58 3.33
CA SER A 54 -2.60 -2.02 2.39
C SER A 54 -2.90 -2.47 0.96
N THR A 55 -2.99 -1.51 0.05
CA THR A 55 -3.04 -1.74 -1.41
C THR A 55 -1.66 -1.57 -2.06
N ASN A 56 -0.61 -1.35 -1.27
CA ASN A 56 0.74 -1.13 -1.78
C ASN A 56 1.31 -2.47 -2.27
N PRO A 57 1.87 -2.57 -3.49
CA PRO A 57 2.46 -3.80 -3.99
C PRO A 57 3.65 -4.28 -3.15
N VAL A 58 4.37 -3.36 -2.51
CA VAL A 58 5.50 -3.68 -1.64
C VAL A 58 4.98 -4.18 -0.29
N HIS A 59 5.52 -5.30 0.20
CA HIS A 59 5.23 -6.00 1.48
C HIS A 59 5.47 -5.20 2.77
N SER A 60 5.03 -3.94 2.76
CA SER A 60 5.32 -2.91 3.75
C SER A 60 4.56 -3.14 5.05
N LEU A 61 3.40 -3.81 5.02
CA LEU A 61 2.64 -4.09 6.23
C LEU A 61 3.18 -5.32 6.93
N SER A 62 3.48 -6.38 6.18
CA SER A 62 4.10 -7.59 6.72
C SER A 62 5.44 -7.28 7.38
N ASN A 63 6.26 -6.43 6.75
CA ASN A 63 7.53 -5.97 7.32
C ASN A 63 7.34 -5.11 8.58
N LEU A 64 6.35 -4.21 8.60
CA LEU A 64 6.08 -3.37 9.76
C LEU A 64 5.62 -4.18 10.98
N LEU A 65 4.85 -5.23 10.73
CA LEU A 65 4.22 -6.04 11.78
C LEU A 65 5.04 -7.27 12.18
N GLU A 66 6.16 -7.52 11.50
CA GLU A 66 6.96 -8.75 11.63
C GLU A 66 6.11 -10.02 11.54
N LYS A 67 5.03 -9.97 10.74
CA LYS A 67 4.01 -11.02 10.63
C LYS A 67 3.44 -11.06 9.22
N ASP A 68 3.30 -12.26 8.67
CA ASP A 68 2.69 -12.43 7.35
C ASP A 68 1.19 -12.12 7.40
N VAL A 69 0.79 -11.09 6.66
CA VAL A 69 -0.60 -10.64 6.48
C VAL A 69 -0.99 -10.59 5.00
N PHE A 70 -0.21 -11.24 4.14
CA PHE A 70 -0.41 -11.24 2.70
C PHE A 70 -1.55 -12.17 2.29
N GLY A 71 -2.56 -11.63 1.62
CA GLY A 71 -3.72 -12.38 1.14
C GLY A 71 -4.62 -12.95 2.24
N LYS A 72 -4.32 -12.75 3.53
CA LYS A 72 -5.12 -13.23 4.67
C LYS A 72 -5.11 -12.21 5.81
N ALA A 73 -6.28 -11.94 6.36
CA ALA A 73 -6.38 -11.05 7.51
C ALA A 73 -5.79 -11.74 8.76
N ALA A 74 -4.89 -11.06 9.46
CA ALA A 74 -4.34 -11.56 10.73
C ALA A 74 -4.52 -10.53 11.86
N VAL A 75 -4.65 -11.03 13.09
CA VAL A 75 -4.65 -10.18 14.29
C VAL A 75 -3.28 -9.51 14.47
N VAL A 76 -3.29 -8.24 14.84
CA VAL A 76 -2.11 -7.38 14.97
C VAL A 76 -1.82 -7.08 16.44
N CYS A 77 -0.58 -7.32 16.88
CA CYS A 77 -0.06 -6.89 18.19
C CYS A 77 -0.96 -7.21 19.40
N ASP A 78 -1.37 -8.49 19.55
CA ASP A 78 -2.20 -9.01 20.66
C ASP A 78 -3.53 -8.28 20.92
N GLU A 79 -3.95 -7.39 20.02
CA GLU A 79 -5.19 -6.63 20.13
C GLU A 79 -6.29 -7.34 19.31
N GLU A 80 -7.19 -8.06 19.99
CA GLU A 80 -8.21 -8.92 19.38
C GLU A 80 -9.09 -8.22 18.33
N LYS A 81 -9.23 -6.89 18.45
CA LYS A 81 -10.04 -6.06 17.56
C LYS A 81 -9.24 -5.40 16.44
N CYS A 82 -7.93 -5.62 16.35
CA CYS A 82 -7.06 -5.06 15.33
C CYS A 82 -6.64 -6.14 14.33
N TYR A 83 -7.06 -5.98 13.08
CA TYR A 83 -6.74 -6.89 11.98
C TYR A 83 -5.90 -6.16 10.93
N ALA A 84 -4.93 -6.85 10.33
CA ALA A 84 -4.17 -6.37 9.19
C ALA A 84 -4.41 -7.26 7.98
N PHE A 85 -4.46 -6.65 6.80
CA PHE A 85 -4.63 -7.32 5.53
C PHE A 85 -3.81 -6.60 4.45
N GLU A 86 -2.90 -7.33 3.82
CA GLU A 86 -2.19 -6.86 2.64
C GLU A 86 -2.78 -7.54 1.41
N ILE A 87 -3.24 -6.73 0.46
CA ILE A 87 -3.91 -7.24 -0.74
C ILE A 87 -2.91 -8.02 -1.58
N ASP A 88 -3.30 -9.23 -1.99
CA ASP A 88 -2.53 -9.97 -2.99
C ASP A 88 -2.67 -9.27 -4.35
N THR A 89 -1.63 -8.53 -4.71
CA THR A 89 -1.54 -7.84 -5.99
C THR A 89 -0.91 -8.69 -7.09
N LYS A 90 -0.59 -9.98 -6.88
CA LYS A 90 0.06 -10.82 -7.91
C LYS A 90 -0.65 -10.75 -9.25
N ASP A 91 -1.96 -10.96 -9.27
CA ASP A 91 -2.77 -10.90 -10.50
C ASP A 91 -2.77 -9.49 -11.13
N THR A 92 -2.74 -8.44 -10.29
CA THR A 92 -2.73 -7.03 -10.75
C THR A 92 -1.37 -6.62 -11.30
N ILE A 93 -0.28 -7.10 -10.68
CA ILE A 93 1.10 -6.89 -11.10
C ILE A 93 1.35 -7.64 -12.41
N GLU A 94 0.93 -8.91 -12.53
CA GLU A 94 1.05 -9.68 -13.77
C GLU A 94 0.33 -8.99 -14.94
N ARG A 95 -0.89 -8.50 -14.71
CA ARG A 95 -1.64 -7.75 -15.72
C ARG A 95 -0.93 -6.47 -16.14
N SER A 96 -0.41 -5.72 -15.16
CA SER A 96 0.34 -4.47 -15.43
C SER A 96 1.64 -4.75 -16.19
N LYS A 97 2.38 -5.81 -15.83
CA LYS A 97 3.59 -6.26 -16.55
C LYS A 97 3.26 -6.62 -18.00
N ARG A 98 2.13 -7.29 -18.25
CA ARG A 98 1.67 -7.62 -19.61
C ARG A 98 1.35 -6.37 -20.43
N GLU A 99 0.60 -5.43 -19.86
CA GLU A 99 0.23 -4.18 -20.56
C GLU A 99 1.45 -3.30 -20.87
N ILE A 100 2.41 -3.22 -19.96
CA ILE A 100 3.68 -2.49 -20.18
C ILE A 100 4.48 -3.15 -21.30
N ARG A 101 4.60 -4.49 -21.30
CA ARG A 101 5.27 -5.25 -22.37
C ARG A 101 4.63 -5.00 -23.73
N GLU A 102 3.30 -5.04 -23.81
CA GLU A 102 2.56 -4.78 -25.05
C GLU A 102 2.81 -3.37 -25.58
N LYS A 103 2.80 -2.35 -24.70
CA LYS A 103 3.10 -0.95 -25.08
C LYS A 103 4.54 -0.78 -25.54
N ILE A 104 5.51 -1.38 -24.86
CA ILE A 104 6.93 -1.32 -25.26
C ILE A 104 7.12 -2.01 -26.61
N ASN A 105 6.56 -3.20 -26.81
CA ASN A 105 6.64 -3.90 -28.10
C ASN A 105 5.98 -3.12 -29.24
N TRP A 106 4.83 -2.50 -28.97
CA TRP A 106 4.16 -1.64 -29.95
C TRP A 106 5.03 -0.42 -30.32
N PHE A 107 5.61 0.25 -29.32
CA PHE A 107 6.50 1.39 -29.52
C PHE A 107 7.75 1.01 -30.33
N LEU A 108 8.41 -0.10 -29.98
CA LEU A 108 9.61 -0.57 -30.68
C LEU A 108 9.33 -0.99 -32.13
N LYS A 109 8.18 -1.63 -32.38
CA LYS A 109 7.71 -1.92 -33.75
C LYS A 109 7.45 -0.66 -34.57
N PHE A 110 6.90 0.38 -33.95
CA PHE A 110 6.60 1.65 -34.63
C PHE A 110 7.86 2.47 -34.90
N ALA A 111 8.89 2.37 -34.05
CA ALA A 111 10.14 3.11 -34.16
C ALA A 111 11.19 2.44 -35.08
N ASP A 112 10.89 1.28 -35.67
CA ASP A 112 11.80 0.48 -36.52
C ASP A 112 13.15 0.15 -35.83
N ILE A 113 13.14 0.09 -34.50
CA ILE A 113 14.32 -0.23 -33.68
C ILE A 113 14.42 -1.76 -33.59
N THR A 114 15.38 -2.34 -34.31
CA THR A 114 15.59 -3.80 -34.44
C THR A 114 16.30 -4.45 -33.26
N THR A 115 16.71 -3.69 -32.24
CA THR A 115 17.47 -4.25 -31.10
C THR A 115 16.58 -4.75 -29.97
N LYS A 116 16.61 -6.07 -29.77
CA LYS A 116 16.27 -6.86 -28.57
C LYS A 116 15.32 -6.17 -27.58
N ALA A 117 14.06 -6.09 -27.97
CA ALA A 117 12.96 -5.64 -27.11
C ALA A 117 12.92 -6.40 -25.76
N GLU A 118 13.32 -7.68 -25.77
CA GLU A 118 13.37 -8.53 -24.58
C GLU A 118 14.30 -7.97 -23.50
N ASP A 119 15.52 -7.54 -23.84
CA ASP A 119 16.50 -7.02 -22.88
C ASP A 119 15.99 -5.74 -22.19
N PHE A 120 15.28 -4.87 -22.94
CA PHE A 120 14.67 -3.66 -22.41
C PHE A 120 13.48 -3.94 -21.51
N ILE A 121 12.64 -4.89 -21.90
CA ILE A 121 11.49 -5.35 -21.13
C ILE A 121 11.96 -5.99 -19.82
N GLU A 122 12.97 -6.85 -19.88
CA GLU A 122 13.54 -7.53 -18.72
C GLU A 122 14.08 -6.50 -17.71
N SER A 123 14.90 -5.56 -18.18
CA SER A 123 15.43 -4.46 -17.36
C SER A 123 14.31 -3.60 -16.73
N ALA A 124 13.27 -3.25 -17.48
CA ALA A 124 12.16 -2.46 -16.96
C ALA A 124 11.32 -3.24 -15.92
N THR A 125 11.20 -4.56 -16.06
CA THR A 125 10.46 -5.42 -15.12
C THR A 125 11.24 -5.87 -13.90
N MET A 126 12.58 -5.79 -13.91
CA MET A 126 13.46 -6.02 -12.75
C MET A 126 13.59 -4.81 -11.81
N ASN A 127 12.86 -3.72 -12.07
CA ASN A 127 12.85 -2.57 -11.18
C ASN A 127 12.19 -2.97 -9.83
N PRO A 128 12.84 -2.73 -8.67
CA PRO A 128 12.34 -3.09 -7.33
C PRO A 128 10.96 -2.52 -6.99
N ALA A 129 10.47 -1.54 -7.75
CA ALA A 129 9.10 -1.04 -7.62
C ALA A 129 8.01 -2.04 -8.09
N PHE A 130 8.38 -3.14 -8.75
CA PHE A 130 7.48 -4.18 -9.27
C PHE A 130 7.70 -5.58 -8.65
N GLU A 131 8.53 -5.66 -7.60
CA GLU A 131 8.65 -6.79 -6.65
C GLU A 131 7.93 -6.44 -5.34
#